data_AF-A0A2D7G8T1-F1
#
_entry.id   AF-A0A2D7G8T1-F1
#
_cell.length_a   1.000
_cell.length_b   1.000
_cell.length_c   1.000
_cell.angle_alpha   90.00
_cell.angle_beta   90.00
_cell.angle_gamma   90.00
#
_symmetry.space_group_name_H-M   'P 1'
#
loop_
_entity.id
_entity.type
_entity.pdbx_description
1 polymer ?
#
loop_
_entity_poly.entity_id
_entity_poly.type
_entity_poly.pdbx_seq_one_letter_code
_entity_poly.pdbx_strand_id
1 'polypeptide(L)' 'MKIGDLVEIWTTETELGRLANHQLINPKGVIVGFNKKGDGGKDYVHVLIDGKVSVFMRFAIEVIND' A
#
# COMPACT_ATOMS: atom_id res chain seq x y z
N MET A 1 -10.28 -2.68 6.63
CA MET A 1 -9.54 -3.05 5.41
C MET A 1 -10.40 -3.91 4.50
N LYS A 2 -11.02 -3.26 3.52
CA LYS A 2 -11.84 -3.81 2.43
C LYS A 2 -11.55 -3.01 1.15
N ILE A 3 -12.02 -3.49 0.00
CA ILE A 3 -11.96 -2.72 -1.26
C ILE A 3 -12.73 -1.40 -1.07
N GLY A 4 -12.13 -0.31 -1.53
CA GLY A 4 -12.65 1.05 -1.37
C GLY A 4 -12.18 1.79 -0.11
N ASP A 5 -11.51 1.12 0.83
CA ASP A 5 -10.90 1.81 1.98
C ASP A 5 -9.77 2.73 1.51
N LEU A 6 -9.73 3.93 2.10
CA LEU A 6 -8.61 4.86 1.95
C LEU A 6 -7.53 4.44 2.94
N VAL A 7 -6.30 4.32 2.44
CA VAL A 7 -5.19 3.82 3.21
C VAL A 7 -3.94 4.68 3.11
N GLU A 8 -3.12 4.60 4.14
CA GLU A 8 -1.76 5.11 4.19
C GLU A 8 -0.78 3.93 4.20
N ILE A 9 0.31 4.06 3.44
CA ILE A 9 1.33 3.00 3.31
C ILE A 9 2.59 3.39 4.09
N TRP A 10 2.96 2.56 5.05
CA TRP A 10 4.18 2.64 5.83
C TRP A 10 5.27 1.82 5.16
N THR A 11 6.23 2.48 4.49
CA THR A 11 7.39 1.80 3.90
C THR A 11 8.67 2.24 4.61
N THR A 12 9.63 1.35 4.77
CA THR A 12 10.99 1.76 5.12
C THR A 12 11.62 2.47 3.91
N GLU A 13 12.46 3.49 4.14
CA GLU A 13 13.08 4.36 3.12
C GLU A 13 13.75 3.63 1.93
N THR A 14 14.01 2.33 2.07
CA THR A 14 14.68 1.49 1.08
C THR A 14 13.78 0.97 -0.06
N GLU A 15 12.45 0.96 0.07
CA GLU A 15 11.56 0.34 -0.93
C GLU A 15 10.90 1.34 -1.90
N LEU A 16 10.69 2.59 -1.50
CA LEU A 16 10.28 3.68 -2.38
C LEU A 16 11.51 4.50 -2.73
N GLY A 17 12.11 4.21 -3.89
CA GLY A 17 13.34 4.83 -4.35
C GLY A 17 13.39 6.35 -4.11
N ARG A 18 14.37 6.77 -3.30
CA ARG A 18 14.90 8.14 -3.17
C ARG A 18 13.88 9.25 -3.31
N LEU A 19 13.22 9.61 -2.21
CA LEU A 19 12.79 10.99 -2.04
C LEU A 19 14.04 11.81 -1.68
N ALA A 20 14.50 12.61 -2.65
CA ALA A 20 15.41 13.71 -2.36
C ALA A 20 14.79 14.49 -1.20
N ASN A 21 15.53 14.64 -0.09
CA ASN A 21 15.24 15.51 1.06
C ASN A 21 14.70 14.87 2.36
N HIS A 22 14.82 13.55 2.61
CA HIS A 22 14.51 12.93 3.92
C HIS A 22 13.08 13.22 4.47
N GLN A 23 12.10 13.45 3.59
CA GLN A 23 10.70 13.44 4.00
C GLN A 23 10.10 12.10 3.61
N LEU A 24 9.75 11.30 4.61
CA LEU A 24 8.88 10.13 4.46
C LEU A 24 7.52 10.64 3.98
N ILE A 25 7.32 10.70 2.66
CA ILE A 25 5.98 10.88 2.11
C ILE A 25 5.36 9.48 2.14
N ASN A 26 4.59 9.18 3.18
CA ASN A 26 3.75 7.99 3.19
C ASN A 26 2.70 8.15 2.08
N PRO A 27 2.75 7.34 1.01
CA PRO A 27 1.76 7.45 -0.05
C PRO A 27 0.38 7.09 0.48
N LYS A 28 -0.64 7.74 -0.06
CA LYS A 28 -2.05 7.44 0.22
C LYS A 28 -2.71 6.90 -1.03
N GLY A 29 -3.63 5.97 -0.85
CA GLY A 29 -4.34 5.37 -1.97
C GLY A 29 -5.58 4.61 -1.56
N VAL A 30 -6.25 4.01 -2.53
CA VAL A 30 -7.49 3.25 -2.32
C VAL A 30 -7.25 1.77 -2.57
N ILE A 31 -7.75 0.91 -1.68
CA ILE A 31 -7.67 -0.53 -1.90
C ILE A 31 -8.55 -0.92 -3.08
N VAL A 32 -7.94 -1.57 -4.06
CA VAL A 32 -8.63 -2.08 -5.26
C VAL A 32 -8.59 -3.60 -5.38
N GLY A 33 -7.85 -4.30 -4.51
CA GLY A 33 -7.85 -5.76 -4.52
C GLY A 33 -6.93 -6.39 -3.47
N PHE A 34 -6.99 -7.71 -3.41
CA PHE A 34 -6.17 -8.57 -2.56
C PHE A 34 -5.71 -9.78 -3.36
N ASN A 35 -4.58 -10.37 -2.98
CA ASN A 35 -4.19 -11.67 -3.55
C ASN A 35 -5.13 -12.79 -3.10
N LYS A 36 -5.34 -13.78 -3.98
CA LYS A 36 -6.15 -14.96 -3.67
C LYS A 36 -5.37 -15.92 -2.77
N LYS A 37 -6.06 -16.50 -1.79
CA LYS A 37 -5.50 -17.51 -0.89
C LYS A 37 -5.10 -18.74 -1.71
N GLY A 38 -3.80 -19.05 -1.77
CA GLY A 38 -3.28 -20.24 -2.45
C GLY A 38 -2.05 -20.02 -3.33
N ASP A 39 -1.78 -18.79 -3.77
CA ASP A 39 -0.67 -18.49 -4.70
C ASP A 39 0.72 -18.42 -4.03
N GLY A 40 0.89 -19.01 -2.83
CA GLY A 40 2.16 -19.07 -2.09
C GLY A 40 2.73 -17.71 -1.64
N GLY A 41 2.11 -16.60 -2.02
CA GLY A 41 2.49 -15.25 -1.65
C GLY A 41 1.80 -14.84 -0.35
N LYS A 42 2.52 -14.07 0.47
CA LYS A 42 2.06 -13.46 1.73
C LYS A 42 0.76 -12.64 1.54
N ASP A 43 0.18 -12.13 2.63
CA ASP A 43 -1.00 -11.25 2.56
C ASP A 43 -0.65 -9.92 1.84
N TYR A 44 -0.83 -9.88 0.52
CA TYR A 44 -0.63 -8.69 -0.30
C TYR A 44 -1.95 -7.98 -0.61
N VAL A 45 -1.87 -6.66 -0.73
CA VAL A 45 -2.98 -5.75 -0.99
C VAL A 45 -2.63 -4.87 -2.20
N HIS A 46 -3.57 -4.71 -3.11
CA HIS A 46 -3.44 -3.85 -4.29
C HIS A 46 -4.04 -2.49 -3.98
N VAL A 47 -3.24 -1.43 -4.12
CA VAL A 47 -3.63 -0.05 -3.82
C VAL A 47 -3.47 0.82 -5.05
N LEU A 48 -4.51 1.56 -5.41
CA LEU A 48 -4.48 2.58 -6.46
C LEU A 48 -3.93 3.89 -5.89
N ILE A 49 -2.79 4.34 -6.41
CA ILE A 49 -2.09 5.58 -6.05
C ILE A 49 -1.80 6.32 -7.36
N ASP A 50 -2.27 7.55 -7.50
CA ASP A 50 -2.04 8.41 -8.68
C ASP A 50 -2.25 7.70 -10.04
N GLY A 51 -3.33 6.92 -10.15
CA GLY A 51 -3.68 6.21 -11.38
C GLY A 51 -2.87 4.94 -11.66
N LYS A 52 -1.96 4.54 -10.75
CA LYS A 52 -1.20 3.28 -10.84
C LYS A 52 -1.56 2.34 -9.72
N VAL A 53 -1.69 1.06 -10.04
CA VAL A 53 -1.90 0.00 -9.03
C VAL A 53 -0.54 -0.47 -8.54
N SER A 54 -0.29 -0.33 -7.24
CA SER A 54 0.89 -0.83 -6.55
C SER A 54 0.51 -1.92 -5.56
N VAL A 55 1.43 -2.84 -5.27
CA VAL A 55 1.18 -4.00 -4.41
C VAL A 55 2.03 -3.91 -3.16
N PHE A 56 1.40 -4.01 -1.99
CA PHE A 56 2.08 -3.91 -0.70
C PHE A 56 1.70 -5.06 0.21
N MET A 57 2.58 -5.32 1.18
CA MET A 57 2.28 -6.22 2.28
C MET A 57 1.18 -5.63 3.17
N ARG A 58 0.23 -6.46 3.62
CA ARG A 58 -0.87 -6.03 4.50
C ARG A 58 -0.40 -5.30 5.75
N PHE A 59 0.72 -5.73 6.35
CA PHE A 59 1.25 -5.10 7.59
C PHE A 59 1.78 -3.69 7.36
N ALA A 60 2.07 -3.31 6.12
CA ALA A 60 2.56 -1.99 5.74
C ALA A 60 1.42 -1.00 5.47
N ILE A 61 0.16 -1.40 5.65
CA ILE A 61 -1.00 -0.60 5.25
C ILE A 61 -1.89 -0.33 6.47
N GLU A 62 -2.24 0.94 6.65
CA GLU A 62 -3.18 1.41 7.67
C GLU A 62 -4.40 2.04 7.00
N VAL A 63 -5.60 1.74 7.50
CA VAL A 63 -6.85 2.35 7.01
C VAL A 63 -7.06 3.67 7.74
N ILE A 64 -7.36 4.73 6.99
CA ILE A 64 -7.45 6.10 7.52
C ILE A 64 -8.83 6.74 7.37
N ASN A 65 -9.83 5.99 6.89
CA ASN A 65 -11.22 6.40 6.90
C ASN A 65 -12.04 5.46 7.80
N ASP A 66 -12.66 6.03 8.83
CA ASP A 66 -13.65 5.35 9.70
C ASP A 66 -14.99 5.15 8.97
#